data_AF-A0A953EP09-F1
#
_entry.id   AF-A0A953EP09-F1
#
_cell.length_a   1.000
_cell.length_b   1.000
_cell.length_c   1.000
_cell.angle_alpha   90.00
_cell.angle_beta   90.00
_cell.angle_gamma   90.00
#
_symmetry.space_group_name_H-M   'P 1'
#
loop_
_entity.id
_entity.type
_entity.pdbx_description
1 polymer ?
#
loop_
_entity_poly.entity_id
_entity_poly.type
_entity_poly.pdbx_seq_one_letter_code
_entity_poly.pdbx_strand_id
1 'polypeptide(L)'
;MDHWLRREYLKLLRSGMTRSRAATLLGVTNMTVREVMKRDRRFAEDVEQILAERNDDVEEALLKTALSGNVEAQKFWLTNRDEMTWANRSRVEHTGRHGGPIEIATQATLALRNALLDEQTRGLAIDYVDAELVVEPVGELGAGGDG
;
A
#
# COMPACT_ATOMS: atom_id res chain seq x y z
N MET A 1 13.56 28.88 16.92
CA MET A 1 13.38 29.76 15.75
C MET A 1 12.73 31.03 16.24
N ASP A 2 13.32 32.17 15.92
CA ASP A 2 12.84 33.47 16.40
C ASP A 2 11.46 33.82 15.83
N HIS A 3 10.76 34.74 16.48
CA HIS A 3 9.43 35.18 16.05
C HIS A 3 9.46 35.82 14.65
N TRP A 4 10.51 36.59 14.32
CA TRP A 4 10.65 37.21 13.00
C TRP A 4 10.88 36.16 11.89
N LEU A 5 11.68 35.13 12.16
CA LEU A 5 11.93 34.01 11.23
C LEU A 5 10.63 33.25 10.93
N ARG A 6 9.81 32.97 11.94
CA ARG A 6 8.50 32.34 11.76
C ARG A 6 7.60 33.18 10.85
N ARG A 7 7.51 34.49 11.10
CA ARG A 7 6.70 35.40 10.28
C ARG A 7 7.17 35.46 8.83
N GLU A 8 8.49 35.52 8.61
CA GLU A 8 9.04 35.55 7.26
C GLU A 8 8.85 34.21 6.53
N TYR A 9 8.97 33.10 7.26
CA TYR A 9 8.67 31.77 6.73
C TYR A 9 7.24 31.67 6.21
N LEU A 10 6.24 32.14 6.98
CA LEU A 10 4.84 32.15 6.55
C LEU A 10 4.61 33.01 5.29
N LYS A 11 5.28 34.17 5.17
CA LYS A 11 5.20 35.00 3.96
C LYS A 11 5.74 34.27 2.73
N LEU A 12 6.89 33.59 2.87
CA LEU A 12 7.47 32.81 1.78
C LEU A 12 6.54 31.67 1.35
N LEU A 13 5.84 31.02 2.29
CA LEU A 13 4.85 30.00 1.94
C LEU A 13 3.67 30.59 1.17
N ARG A 14 3.15 31.75 1.61
CA ARG A 14 2.05 32.47 0.93
C ARG A 14 2.41 32.92 -0.48
N SER A 15 3.67 33.24 -0.75
CA SER A 15 4.14 33.57 -2.11
C SER A 15 4.33 32.34 -3.01
N GLY A 16 3.94 31.14 -2.56
CA GLY A 16 4.02 29.91 -3.33
C GLY A 16 5.30 29.11 -3.12
N MET A 17 6.24 29.55 -2.28
CA MET A 17 7.49 28.83 -2.04
C MET A 17 7.24 27.50 -1.32
N THR A 18 7.99 26.45 -1.66
CA THR A 18 7.91 25.18 -0.93
C THR A 18 8.53 25.31 0.46
N ARG A 19 8.05 24.50 1.42
CA ARG A 19 8.58 24.47 2.80
C ARG A 19 10.09 24.32 2.87
N SER A 20 10.65 23.41 2.06
CA SER A 20 12.09 23.18 1.99
C SER A 20 12.84 24.40 1.49
N ARG A 21 12.36 25.03 0.41
CA ARG A 21 13.04 26.19 -0.17
C ARG A 21 12.95 27.41 0.75
N ALA A 22 11.80 27.61 1.42
CA ALA A 22 11.63 28.67 2.42
C ALA A 22 12.56 28.47 3.63
N ALA A 23 12.70 27.23 4.10
CA ALA A 23 13.61 26.90 5.20
C ALA A 23 15.08 27.18 4.81
N THR A 24 15.50 26.69 3.64
CA THR A 24 16.85 26.94 3.11
C THR A 24 17.13 28.42 2.94
N LEU A 25 16.18 29.19 2.41
CA LEU A 25 16.36 30.63 2.19
C LEU A 25 16.57 31.40 3.50
N LEU A 26 15.92 30.96 4.58
CA LEU A 26 16.06 31.55 5.91
C LEU A 26 17.24 30.99 6.72
N GLY A 27 18.07 30.13 6.12
CA GLY A 27 19.22 29.52 6.79
C GLY A 27 18.83 28.52 7.89
N VAL A 28 17.62 27.96 7.85
CA VAL A 28 17.14 26.95 8.81
C VAL A 28 16.93 25.60 8.14
N THR A 29 17.06 24.52 8.92
CA THR A 29 16.80 23.18 8.42
C THR A 29 15.31 22.84 8.51
N ASN A 30 14.82 21.95 7.65
CA ASN A 30 13.46 21.41 7.75
C ASN A 30 13.19 20.73 9.11
N MET A 31 14.21 20.12 9.72
CA MET A 31 14.09 19.59 11.09
C MET A 31 13.79 20.70 12.09
N THR A 32 14.50 21.82 12.03
CA THR A 32 14.24 22.97 12.91
C THR A 32 12.81 23.48 12.74
N VAL A 33 12.31 23.59 11.51
CA VAL A 33 10.91 23.99 11.26
C VAL A 33 9.93 23.00 11.89
N ARG A 34 10.15 21.69 11.66
CA ARG A 34 9.30 20.62 12.20
C ARG A 34 9.26 20.63 13.73
N GLU A 35 10.40 20.79 14.39
CA GLU A 35 10.47 20.86 15.85
C GLU A 35 9.77 22.10 16.41
N VAL A 36 9.82 23.22 15.69
CA VAL A 36 9.06 24.43 16.07
C VAL A 36 7.57 24.21 15.91
N MET A 37 7.10 23.61 14.81
CA MET A 37 5.68 23.28 14.61
C MET A 37 5.14 22.34 15.70
N LYS A 38 5.96 21.39 16.19
CA LYS A 38 5.55 20.50 17.31
C LYS A 38 5.34 21.25 18.63
N ARG A 39 6.13 22.31 18.86
CA ARG A 39 6.13 23.07 20.13
C ARG A 39 5.16 24.26 20.09
N ASP A 40 4.91 24.80 18.90
CA ASP A 40 4.07 25.96 18.67
C ASP A 40 2.90 25.58 17.75
N ARG A 41 1.77 25.26 18.38
CA ARG A 41 0.56 24.82 17.67
C ARG A 41 0.02 25.90 16.73
N ARG A 42 0.07 27.16 17.14
CA ARG A 42 -0.42 28.29 16.32
C ARG A 42 0.41 28.43 15.05
N PHE A 43 1.73 28.33 15.15
CA PHE A 43 2.58 28.34 13.97
C PHE A 43 2.32 27.15 13.05
N ALA A 44 2.02 25.97 13.60
CA ALA A 44 1.65 24.81 12.81
C ALA A 44 0.32 25.03 12.07
N GLU A 45 -0.71 25.51 12.78
CA GLU A 45 -2.02 25.86 12.21
C GLU A 45 -1.88 26.90 11.09
N ASP A 46 -1.09 27.96 11.29
CA ASP A 46 -0.84 28.98 10.26
C ASP A 46 -0.17 28.38 9.00
N VAL A 47 0.78 27.45 9.17
CA VAL A 47 1.44 26.75 8.04
C VAL A 47 0.43 25.87 7.31
N GLU A 48 -0.37 25.09 8.03
CA GLU A 48 -1.37 24.19 7.45
C GLU A 48 -2.43 24.97 6.68
N GLN A 49 -2.93 26.06 7.25
CA GLN A 49 -3.90 26.94 6.60
C GLN A 49 -3.35 27.49 5.28
N ILE A 50 -2.11 28.00 5.25
CA ILE A 50 -1.51 28.52 4.01
C ILE A 50 -1.38 27.42 2.95
N LEU A 51 -1.07 26.18 3.35
CA LEU A 51 -0.97 25.07 2.41
C LEU A 51 -2.34 24.63 1.88
N ALA A 52 -3.39 24.71 2.69
CA ALA A 52 -4.76 24.48 2.27
C ALA A 52 -5.21 25.55 1.26
N GLU A 53 -5.03 26.84 1.57
CA GLU A 53 -5.35 27.96 0.67
C GLU A 53 -4.66 27.80 -0.70
N ARG A 54 -3.41 27.32 -0.71
CA ARG A 54 -2.69 27.04 -1.96
C ARG A 54 -3.23 25.86 -2.75
N ASN A 55 -3.77 24.85 -2.08
CA ASN A 55 -4.44 23.76 -2.78
C ASN A 55 -5.73 24.28 -3.42
N ASP A 56 -6.49 25.14 -2.72
CA ASP A 56 -7.69 25.78 -3.26
C ASP A 56 -7.35 26.60 -4.52
N ASP A 57 -6.24 27.34 -4.53
CA ASP A 57 -5.76 28.08 -5.71
C ASP A 57 -5.48 27.15 -6.91
N VAL A 58 -4.88 25.98 -6.66
CA VAL A 58 -4.60 24.97 -7.68
C VAL A 58 -5.89 24.33 -8.18
N GLU A 59 -6.84 24.05 -7.29
CA GLU A 59 -8.17 23.53 -7.65
C GLU A 59 -8.92 24.52 -8.54
N GLU A 60 -8.89 25.82 -8.21
CA GLU A 60 -9.52 26.85 -9.03
C GLU A 60 -8.83 26.96 -10.40
N ALA A 61 -7.51 26.92 -10.45
CA ALA A 61 -6.74 26.94 -11.70
C ALA A 61 -7.03 25.71 -12.57
N LEU A 62 -7.13 24.52 -11.96
CA LEU A 62 -7.49 23.28 -12.63
C LEU A 62 -8.90 23.39 -13.22
N LEU A 63 -9.87 23.89 -12.45
CA LEU A 63 -11.24 24.09 -12.91
C LEU A 63 -11.29 25.05 -14.10
N LYS A 64 -10.62 26.20 -14.02
CA LYS A 64 -10.52 27.17 -15.14
C LYS A 64 -9.94 26.52 -16.40
N THR A 65 -8.88 25.72 -16.23
CA THR A 65 -8.23 25.00 -17.33
C THR A 65 -9.13 23.93 -17.95
N ALA A 66 -9.88 23.21 -17.12
CA ALA A 66 -10.86 22.23 -17.59
C ALA A 66 -12.00 22.92 -18.37
N LEU A 67 -12.51 24.03 -17.86
CA LEU A 67 -13.57 24.82 -18.51
C LEU A 67 -13.11 25.47 -19.82
N SER A 68 -11.81 25.76 -19.97
CA SER A 68 -11.25 26.27 -21.23
C SER A 68 -11.03 25.19 -22.29
N GLY A 69 -11.52 23.96 -22.07
CA GLY A 69 -11.48 22.88 -23.06
C GLY A 69 -10.26 21.97 -22.98
N ASN A 70 -9.43 22.06 -21.93
CA ASN A 70 -8.34 21.10 -21.75
C ASN A 70 -8.89 19.73 -21.34
N VAL A 71 -8.89 18.78 -22.28
CA VAL A 71 -9.47 17.44 -22.11
C VAL A 71 -8.79 16.65 -20.98
N GLU A 72 -7.48 16.77 -20.80
CA GLU A 72 -6.77 16.07 -19.72
C GLU A 72 -7.14 16.63 -18.34
N ALA A 73 -7.27 17.95 -18.20
CA ALA A 73 -7.77 18.57 -16.97
C ALA A 73 -9.22 18.16 -16.67
N GLN A 74 -10.08 18.07 -17.70
CA GLN A 74 -11.46 17.58 -17.56
C GLN A 74 -11.50 16.12 -17.09
N LYS A 75 -10.72 15.23 -17.71
CA LYS A 75 -10.60 13.82 -17.29
C LYS A 75 -10.15 13.74 -15.84
N PHE A 76 -9.08 14.45 -15.49
CA PHE A 76 -8.54 14.45 -14.14
C PHE A 76 -9.55 14.95 -13.10
N TRP A 77 -10.31 16.01 -13.42
CA TRP A 77 -11.38 16.52 -12.55
C TRP A 77 -12.50 15.49 -12.34
N LEU A 78 -12.97 14.84 -13.42
CA LEU A 78 -14.04 13.85 -13.35
C LEU A 78 -13.62 12.60 -12.57
N THR A 79 -12.43 12.07 -12.83
CA THR A 79 -11.92 10.85 -12.17
C THR A 79 -11.74 11.02 -10.67
N ASN A 80 -11.31 12.20 -10.20
CA ASN A 80 -11.09 12.45 -8.76
C ASN A 80 -12.39 12.75 -8.00
N ARG A 81 -13.46 13.19 -8.70
CA ARG A 81 -14.73 13.59 -8.07
C ARG A 81 -15.78 12.48 -8.05
N ASP A 82 -15.78 11.62 -9.05
CA ASP A 82 -16.65 10.44 -9.12
C ASP A 82 -15.91 9.30 -9.82
N GLU A 83 -15.06 8.63 -9.03
CA GLU A 83 -14.27 7.49 -9.47
C GLU A 83 -15.17 6.35 -9.98
N MET A 84 -16.32 6.10 -9.35
CA MET A 84 -17.19 4.98 -9.73
C MET A 84 -17.68 5.10 -11.18
N THR A 85 -18.06 6.32 -11.57
CA THR A 85 -18.58 6.63 -12.91
C THR A 85 -17.46 6.86 -13.93
N TRP A 86 -16.38 7.55 -13.53
CA TRP A 86 -15.37 8.05 -14.47
C TRP A 86 -13.99 7.39 -14.36
N ALA A 87 -13.79 6.42 -13.46
CA ALA A 87 -12.52 5.72 -13.35
C ALA A 87 -12.07 5.14 -14.69
N ASN A 88 -10.78 5.27 -14.95
CA ASN A 88 -10.15 4.59 -16.06
C ASN A 88 -10.06 3.09 -15.76
N ARG A 89 -11.02 2.31 -16.27
CA ARG A 89 -11.06 0.86 -16.06
C ARG A 89 -10.09 0.18 -17.03
N SER A 90 -8.94 -0.26 -16.52
CA SER A 90 -8.06 -1.16 -17.25
C SER A 90 -8.54 -2.61 -17.06
N ARG A 91 -8.77 -3.31 -18.16
CA ARG A 91 -8.92 -4.77 -18.14
C ARG A 91 -7.54 -5.36 -18.37
N VAL A 92 -6.92 -5.82 -17.30
CA VAL A 92 -5.64 -6.54 -17.37
C VAL A 92 -5.93 -8.02 -17.46
N GLU A 93 -5.62 -8.62 -18.61
CA GLU A 93 -5.66 -10.08 -18.75
C GLU A 93 -4.32 -10.66 -18.31
N HIS A 94 -4.36 -11.51 -17.28
CA HIS A 94 -3.18 -12.16 -16.75
C HIS A 94 -2.98 -13.50 -17.45
N THR A 95 -2.07 -13.55 -18.42
CA THR A 95 -1.64 -14.79 -19.06
C THR A 95 -0.17 -15.07 -18.76
N GLY A 96 0.17 -16.34 -18.62
CA GLY A 96 1.54 -16.82 -18.56
C GLY A 96 2.25 -16.74 -19.92
N ARG A 97 3.43 -17.35 -20.00
CA ARG A 97 4.26 -17.32 -21.22
C ARG A 97 3.45 -17.84 -22.42
N HIS A 98 3.46 -17.10 -23.53
CA HIS A 98 2.72 -17.41 -24.76
C HIS A 98 1.18 -17.52 -24.59
N GLY A 99 0.57 -16.82 -23.63
CA GLY A 99 -0.88 -16.89 -23.42
C GLY A 99 -1.33 -18.12 -22.61
N GLY A 100 -0.39 -18.93 -22.13
CA GLY A 100 -0.68 -20.12 -21.31
C GLY A 100 -1.01 -19.79 -19.86
N PRO A 101 -1.22 -20.81 -19.01
CA PRO A 101 -1.39 -20.63 -17.57
C PRO A 101 -0.21 -19.90 -16.93
N ILE A 102 -0.47 -19.08 -15.92
CA ILE A 102 0.59 -18.42 -15.14
C ILE A 102 1.37 -19.51 -14.39
N GLU A 103 2.63 -19.72 -14.77
CA GLU A 103 3.53 -20.65 -14.09
C GLU A 103 3.99 -20.03 -12.77
N ILE A 104 3.21 -20.24 -11.71
CA ILE A 104 3.64 -19.90 -10.36
C ILE A 104 4.49 -21.06 -9.83
N ALA A 105 5.77 -21.08 -10.20
CA ALA A 105 6.76 -21.91 -9.50
C ALA A 105 7.13 -21.23 -8.18
N THR A 106 6.23 -21.25 -7.19
CA THR A 106 6.56 -20.79 -5.84
C THR A 106 7.66 -21.68 -5.28
N GLN A 107 8.74 -21.08 -4.78
CA GLN A 107 9.83 -21.79 -4.10
C GLN A 107 9.29 -22.71 -2.99
N ALA A 108 8.18 -22.31 -2.34
CA ALA A 108 7.46 -23.14 -1.38
C ALA A 108 6.86 -24.41 -2.00
N THR A 109 6.30 -24.36 -3.21
CA THR A 109 5.74 -25.54 -3.90
C THR A 109 6.84 -26.49 -4.36
N LEU A 110 7.97 -25.95 -4.85
CA LEU A 110 9.13 -26.76 -5.21
C LEU A 110 9.79 -27.38 -3.97
N ALA A 111 9.94 -26.61 -2.89
CA ALA A 111 10.47 -27.10 -1.62
C ALA A 111 9.56 -28.16 -1.00
N LEU A 112 8.25 -27.96 -1.00
CA LEU A 112 7.27 -28.94 -0.52
C LEU A 112 7.30 -30.21 -1.38
N ARG A 113 7.30 -30.08 -2.71
CA ARG A 113 7.42 -31.22 -3.61
C ARG A 113 8.70 -32.01 -3.34
N ASN A 114 9.83 -31.31 -3.17
CA ASN A 114 11.11 -31.97 -2.90
C ASN A 114 11.12 -32.64 -1.52
N ALA A 115 10.55 -32.00 -0.49
CA ALA A 115 10.44 -32.59 0.85
C ALA A 115 9.54 -33.85 0.84
N LEU A 116 8.43 -33.83 0.11
CA LEU A 116 7.54 -35.01 0.01
C LEU A 116 8.13 -36.16 -0.82
N LEU A 117 9.02 -35.85 -1.76
CA LEU A 117 9.67 -36.86 -2.61
C LEU A 117 10.98 -37.38 -2.03
N ASP A 118 11.52 -36.73 -1.00
CA ASP A 118 12.72 -37.14 -0.31
C ASP A 118 12.52 -38.48 0.45
N GLU A 119 13.44 -39.42 0.25
CA GLU A 119 13.32 -40.80 0.76
C GLU A 119 13.35 -40.85 2.28
N GLN A 120 14.18 -40.01 2.90
CA GLN A 120 14.30 -39.96 4.36
C GLN A 120 13.03 -39.39 4.99
N THR A 121 12.47 -38.34 4.38
CA THR A 121 11.19 -37.75 4.81
C THR A 121 10.03 -38.74 4.64
N ARG A 122 10.02 -39.52 3.55
CA ARG A 122 9.03 -40.59 3.33
C ARG A 122 9.15 -41.69 4.39
N GLY A 123 10.37 -42.13 4.69
CA GLY A 123 10.63 -43.14 5.73
C GLY A 123 10.10 -42.70 7.09
N LEU A 124 10.42 -41.48 7.52
CA LEU A 124 9.93 -40.93 8.79
C LEU A 124 8.40 -40.80 8.85
N ALA A 125 7.76 -40.46 7.72
CA ALA A 125 6.30 -40.39 7.64
C ALA A 125 5.66 -41.78 7.76
N ILE A 126 6.26 -42.80 7.15
CA ILE A 126 5.82 -44.20 7.28
C ILE A 126 6.00 -44.68 8.72
N ASP A 127 7.16 -44.43 9.32
CA ASP A 127 7.44 -44.79 10.72
C ASP A 127 6.44 -44.11 11.68
N TYR A 128 6.07 -42.86 11.42
CA TYR A 128 5.05 -42.15 12.21
C TYR A 128 3.66 -42.76 12.04
N VAL A 129 3.26 -43.13 10.82
CA VAL A 129 1.99 -43.81 10.55
C VAL A 129 1.96 -45.17 11.27
N ASP A 130 3.03 -45.95 11.20
CA ASP A 130 3.11 -47.26 11.84
C ASP A 130 3.15 -47.16 13.38
N ALA A 131 3.69 -46.07 13.92
CA ALA A 131 3.71 -45.80 15.37
C ALA A 131 2.39 -45.27 15.93
N GLU A 132 1.66 -44.43 15.18
CA GLU A 132 0.48 -43.72 15.68
C GLU A 132 -0.86 -44.36 15.24
N LEU A 133 -0.88 -45.16 14.16
CA LEU A 133 -2.05 -45.90 13.67
C LEU A 133 -1.96 -47.41 13.98
N VAL A 134 -1.57 -47.75 15.22
CA VAL A 134 -1.89 -49.08 15.75
C VAL A 134 -3.41 -49.17 15.87
N VAL A 135 -4.06 -49.66 14.83
CA VAL A 135 -5.41 -50.20 14.94
C VAL A 135 -5.26 -51.46 15.79
N GLU A 136 -5.53 -51.34 17.10
CA GLU A 136 -5.72 -52.49 17.98
C GLU A 136 -6.59 -53.51 17.23
N PRO A 137 -6.16 -54.78 17.08
CA PRO A 137 -6.96 -55.75 16.36
C PRO A 137 -8.28 -55.91 17.10
N VAL A 138 -9.38 -55.47 16.47
CA VAL A 138 -10.73 -55.69 16.98
C VAL A 138 -10.89 -57.20 17.12
N GLY A 139 -10.94 -57.66 18.38
CA GLY A 139 -11.10 -59.07 18.71
C GLY A 139 -12.29 -59.68 17.96
N GLU A 140 -12.08 -60.89 17.45
CA GLU A 140 -13.09 -61.71 16.78
C GLU A 140 -14.37 -61.77 17.64
N LEU A 141 -15.38 -60.98 17.26
CA LEU A 141 -16.74 -61.17 17.76
C LEU A 141 -17.28 -62.43 17.09
N GLY A 142 -17.51 -63.45 17.93
CA GLY A 142 -17.89 -64.78 17.54
C GLY A 142 -19.05 -64.83 16.56
N ALA A 143 -18.86 -65.64 15.52
CA ALA A 143 -19.93 -66.15 14.69
C ALA A 143 -20.86 -67.02 15.54
N GLY A 144 -22.01 -66.47 15.91
CA GLY A 144 -23.21 -67.21 16.25
C GLY A 144 -24.37 -66.35 15.78
N GLY A 145 -25.30 -66.79 14.94
CA GLY A 145 -25.48 -68.04 14.21
C GLY A 145 -26.79 -67.84 13.44
N ASP A 146 -26.95 -68.52 12.31
CA ASP A 146 -28.27 -68.82 11.73
C ASP A 146 -28.08 -70.03 10.82
N GLY A 147 -28.66 -71.17 11.23
CA GLY A 147 -28.60 -72.46 10.56
C GLY A 147 -28.75 -73.62 11.53
#